data_AF-A0A3D5YA42-F1
#
_entry.id   AF-A0A3D5YA42-F1
#
_cell.length_a   1.000
_cell.length_b   1.000
_cell.length_c   1.000
_cell.angle_alpha   90.00
_cell.angle_beta   90.00
_cell.angle_gamma   90.00
#
_symmetry.space_group_name_H-M   'P 1'
#
loop_
_entity.id
_entity.type
_entity.pdbx_description
1 polymer ?
#
loop_
_entity_poly.entity_id
_entity_poly.type
_entity_poly.pdbx_seq_one_letter_code
_entity_poly.pdbx_strand_id
1 'polypeptide(L)' 'MNEALKEAKKALKKGEVPIGAVIVSDNKIIA' A
#
# COMPACT_ATOMS: atom_id res chain seq x y z
N MET A 1 -6.08 -6.56 3.19
CA MET A 1 -6.22 -5.19 2.63
C MET A 1 -5.59 -4.08 3.50
N ASN A 2 -5.34 -4.32 4.80
CA ASN A 2 -4.68 -3.34 5.67
C ASN A 2 -3.29 -2.88 5.17
N GLU A 3 -2.56 -3.71 4.43
CA GLU A 3 -1.24 -3.35 3.87
C GLU A 3 -1.33 -2.26 2.79
N ALA A 4 -2.30 -2.34 1.88
CA ALA A 4 -2.55 -1.25 0.91
C ALA A 4 -2.88 0.08 1.62
N LEU A 5 -3.63 0.03 2.72
CA LEU A 5 -3.94 1.23 3.51
C LEU A 5 -2.70 1.79 4.23
N LYS A 6 -1.71 0.96 4.59
CA LYS A 6 -0.44 1.45 5.14
C LYS A 6 0.36 2.20 4.08
N GLU A 7 0.41 1.70 2.85
CA GLU A 7 1.07 2.40 1.74
C GLU A 7 0.39 3.73 1.40
N ALA A 8 -0.95 3.76 1.36
CA ALA A 8 -1.71 5.00 1.16
C ALA A 8 -1.40 6.05 2.26
N LYS A 9 -1.26 5.61 3.52
CA LYS A 9 -0.86 6.50 4.63
C LYS A 9 0.59 6.99 4.51
N LYS A 10 1.50 6.21 3.93
CA LYS A 10 2.88 6.65 3.67
C LYS A 10 2.89 7.73 2.58
N ALA A 11 2.14 7.55 1.49
CA ALA A 11 1.98 8.56 0.45
C ALA A 11 1.39 9.87 1.02
N LEU A 12 0.35 9.76 1.86
CA LEU A 12 -0.23 10.91 2.56
C LEU A 12 0.81 11.68 3.39
N LYS A 13 1.66 10.97 4.14
CA LYS A 13 2.73 11.59 4.95
C LYS A 13 3.81 12.28 4.13
N LYS A 14 4.00 11.86 2.88
CA LYS A 14 4.91 12.49 1.93
C LYS A 14 4.29 13.69 1.20
N GLY A 15 3.00 13.95 1.42
CA GLY A 15 2.26 15.01 0.71
C GLY A 15 1.84 14.60 -0.70
N GLU A 16 1.90 13.31 -1.04
CA GLU A 16 1.44 12.76 -2.32
C GLU A 16 -0.04 12.36 -2.25
N VAL A 17 -0.63 12.06 -3.40
CA VAL A 17 -2.01 11.52 -3.47
C VAL A 17 -2.05 10.16 -2.74
N PRO A 18 -2.94 9.96 -1.76
CA PRO A 18 -2.89 8.82 -0.84
C PRO A 18 -3.46 7.54 -1.46
N ILE A 19 -2.78 6.99 -2.46
CA ILE A 19 -3.11 5.72 -3.11
C ILE A 19 -2.11 4.65 -2.64
N GLY A 20 -2.62 3.46 -2.35
CA GLY A 20 -1.80 2.30 -2.01
C GLY A 20 -2.31 1.08 -2.76
N ALA A 21 -1.37 0.32 -3.31
CA ALA A 21 -1.62 -0.96 -3.96
C ALA A 21 -0.70 -2.02 -3.34
N VAL A 22 -1.16 -3.26 -3.32
CA VAL A 22 -0.31 -4.41 -2.97
C VAL A 22 -0.58 -5.54 -3.95
N ILE A 23 0.47 -6.23 -4.36
CA ILE A 23 0.42 -7.41 -5.22
C ILE A 23 0.61 -8.64 -4.35
N VAL A 24 -0.33 -9.58 -4.45
CA VAL A 24 -0.32 -10.83 -3.67
C VAL A 24 -0.24 -12.02 -4.61
N SER A 25 0.72 -12.91 -4.37
CA SER A 25 0.84 -14.23 -5.00
C SER A 25 1.09 -15.27 -3.94
N ASP A 26 0.44 -16.44 -4.03
CA ASP A 26 0.63 -17.56 -3.10
C ASP A 26 0.47 -17.16 -1.63
N ASN A 27 -0.51 -16.30 -1.36
CA ASN A 27 -0.80 -15.77 -0.03
C ASN A 27 0.36 -14.94 0.58
N LYS A 28 1.32 -14.49 -0.22
CA LYS A 28 2.43 -13.62 0.14
C LYS A 28 2.35 -12.30 -0.62
N ILE A 29 2.71 -11.22 0.06
CA ILE A 29 2.83 -9.90 -0.56
C ILE A 29 4.17 -9.83 -1.26
N ILE A 30 4.17 -9.50 -2.54
CA ILE A 30 5.36 -9.44 -3.39
C ILE A 30 5.71 -8.02 -3.86
N ALA A 31 4.76 -7.08 -3.78
CA ALA A 31 4.96 -5.65 -4.02
C ALA A 31 3.89 -4.82 -3.31
#